data_AF-A0A5B8XLM3-F1
#
_entry.id   AF-A0A5B8XLM3-F1
#
_cell.length_a   1.000
_cell.length_b   1.000
_cell.length_c   1.000
_cell.angle_alpha   90.00
_cell.angle_beta   90.00
_cell.angle_gamma   90.00
#
_symmetry.space_group_name_H-M   'P 1'
#
loop_
_entity.id
_entity.type
_entity.pdbx_description
1 polymer ?
#
loop_
_entity_poly.entity_id
_entity_poly.type
_entity_poly.pdbx_seq_one_letter_code
_entity_poly.pdbx_strand_id
1 'polypeptide(L)'
;MSFWKLSLAGLLLSSTIACDDGGQVQVEEDQVDPNLPPARVDLPTPPPASGFEVPEKNGDGTLRVEGLIHHQAKHLEQKVEVKGTIVQISEPCDPKKAKKKDEKCPEPSLFIKDGPDSQAMLRMVGFKDEFIKKNKIEVGQEHVFKGSYQKVAYGFVATEDGLVLIDYVGDKAVVED
;
A
#
# COMPACT_ATOMS: atom_id res chain seq x y z
N MET A 1 -38.27 38.20 -46.12
CA MET A 1 -38.31 36.99 -46.98
C MET A 1 -37.50 35.93 -46.25
N SER A 2 -38.13 35.17 -45.36
CA SER A 2 -38.85 33.93 -45.68
C SER A 2 -37.88 32.85 -46.17
N PHE A 3 -37.59 31.83 -45.35
CA PHE A 3 -38.24 30.52 -45.46
C PHE A 3 -37.46 29.48 -44.64
N TRP A 4 -38.17 28.89 -43.68
CA TRP A 4 -37.97 27.53 -43.20
C TRP A 4 -37.71 26.54 -44.34
N LYS A 5 -36.89 25.52 -44.07
CA LYS A 5 -37.17 24.15 -44.51
C LYS A 5 -36.50 23.13 -43.60
N LEU A 6 -37.33 22.48 -42.79
CA LEU A 6 -37.11 21.10 -42.34
C LEU A 6 -37.05 20.17 -43.56
N SER A 7 -36.17 19.16 -43.53
CA SER A 7 -36.36 17.85 -44.17
C SER A 7 -35.37 16.87 -43.53
N LEU A 8 -35.78 16.04 -42.56
CA LEU A 8 -36.31 14.68 -42.70
C LEU A 8 -35.26 13.61 -43.07
N ALA A 9 -35.03 12.72 -42.09
CA ALA A 9 -34.77 11.28 -42.22
C ALA A 9 -33.49 10.77 -42.91
N GLY A 10 -32.76 9.87 -42.23
CA GLY A 10 -31.81 8.99 -42.92
C GLY A 10 -30.84 8.21 -42.03
N LEU A 11 -31.31 7.07 -41.53
CA LEU A 11 -30.57 5.83 -41.21
C LEU A 11 -29.38 5.85 -40.22
N LEU A 12 -29.67 5.19 -39.08
CA LEU A 12 -28.77 4.32 -38.31
C LEU A 12 -27.94 3.38 -39.20
N LEU A 13 -26.63 3.31 -38.94
CA LEU A 13 -25.78 2.16 -39.26
C LEU A 13 -24.81 1.95 -38.09
N SER A 14 -25.30 1.18 -37.12
CA SER A 14 -24.49 0.60 -36.03
C SER A 14 -23.58 -0.46 -36.62
N SER A 15 -22.26 -0.29 -36.50
CA SER A 15 -21.29 -1.34 -36.82
C SER A 15 -21.36 -2.43 -35.75
N THR A 16 -22.18 -3.46 -35.99
CA THR A 16 -22.10 -4.72 -35.27
C THR A 16 -20.89 -5.49 -35.76
N ILE A 17 -19.88 -5.64 -34.90
CA ILE A 17 -18.85 -6.66 -35.07
C ILE A 17 -19.57 -8.00 -34.89
N ALA A 18 -19.77 -8.70 -36.01
CA ALA A 18 -20.21 -10.08 -36.04
C ALA A 18 -19.04 -10.97 -35.65
N CYS A 19 -19.06 -11.51 -34.42
CA CYS A 19 -18.28 -12.69 -34.09
C CYS A 19 -19.03 -13.90 -34.64
N ASP A 20 -18.38 -14.49 -35.65
CA ASP A 20 -18.77 -15.70 -36.35
C ASP A 20 -18.60 -16.95 -35.47
N ASP A 21 -19.53 -17.88 -35.69
CA ASP A 21 -19.70 -19.24 -35.18
C ASP A 21 -19.02 -19.69 -33.87
N GLY A 22 -19.84 -19.77 -32.82
CA GLY A 22 -20.57 -21.04 -32.62
C GLY A 22 -19.75 -22.31 -32.39
N GLY A 23 -18.54 -22.22 -31.86
CA GLY A 23 -17.84 -23.36 -31.26
C GLY A 23 -18.52 -23.80 -29.96
N GLN A 24 -19.68 -24.45 -30.05
CA GLN A 24 -20.26 -25.17 -28.91
C GLN A 24 -19.29 -26.28 -28.51
N VAL A 25 -18.51 -26.02 -27.47
CA VAL A 25 -18.02 -27.11 -26.62
C VAL A 25 -19.28 -27.78 -26.09
N GLN A 26 -19.62 -28.95 -26.62
CA GLN A 26 -20.60 -29.82 -26.01
C GLN A 26 -20.03 -30.19 -24.64
N VAL A 27 -20.43 -29.44 -23.63
CA VAL A 27 -20.38 -29.93 -22.26
C VAL A 27 -21.38 -31.06 -22.26
N GLU A 28 -20.92 -32.30 -22.33
CA GLU A 28 -21.74 -33.45 -21.99
C GLU A 28 -22.28 -33.15 -20.59
N GLU A 29 -23.57 -32.81 -20.50
CA GLU A 29 -24.28 -32.79 -19.23
C GLU A 29 -24.33 -34.24 -18.78
N ASP A 30 -23.39 -34.61 -17.90
CA ASP A 30 -23.46 -35.85 -17.14
C ASP A 30 -24.85 -35.91 -16.52
N GLN A 31 -25.68 -36.84 -17.02
CA GLN A 31 -27.00 -37.10 -16.46
C GLN A 31 -26.79 -37.66 -15.05
N VAL A 32 -26.86 -36.79 -14.05
CA VAL A 32 -26.79 -37.17 -12.64
C VAL A 32 -28.04 -38.00 -12.33
N ASP A 33 -27.87 -39.31 -12.18
CA ASP A 33 -28.96 -40.21 -11.76
C ASP A 33 -29.54 -39.69 -10.43
N PRO A 34 -30.82 -39.30 -10.38
CA PRO A 34 -31.45 -38.75 -9.19
C PRO A 34 -31.54 -39.74 -8.02
N ASN A 35 -31.22 -41.02 -8.25
CA ASN A 35 -31.15 -42.06 -7.22
C ASN A 35 -29.73 -42.26 -6.66
N LEU A 36 -28.71 -41.62 -7.22
CA LEU A 36 -27.37 -41.66 -6.65
C LEU A 36 -27.30 -40.71 -5.44
N PRO A 37 -26.73 -41.16 -4.30
CA PRO A 37 -26.50 -40.28 -3.18
C PRO A 37 -25.57 -39.13 -3.60
N PRO A 38 -25.73 -37.93 -3.02
CA PRO A 38 -24.87 -36.79 -3.33
C PRO A 38 -23.40 -37.17 -3.23
N ALA A 39 -22.61 -36.80 -4.23
CA ALA A 39 -21.17 -36.99 -4.21
C ALA A 39 -20.61 -36.33 -2.94
N ARG A 40 -20.08 -37.14 -2.03
CA ARG A 40 -19.37 -36.64 -0.85
C ARG A 40 -17.94 -36.33 -1.26
N VAL A 41 -17.65 -35.05 -1.41
CA VAL A 41 -16.29 -34.57 -1.62
C VAL A 41 -15.66 -34.37 -0.25
N ASP A 42 -14.77 -35.28 0.13
CA ASP A 42 -13.94 -35.11 1.33
C ASP A 42 -12.84 -34.10 1.04
N LEU A 43 -13.08 -32.85 1.44
CA LEU A 43 -12.07 -31.80 1.38
C LEU A 43 -11.04 -32.02 2.48
N PRO A 44 -9.75 -31.79 2.23
CA PRO A 44 -8.74 -31.80 3.28
C PRO A 44 -9.12 -30.77 4.35
N THR A 45 -8.80 -31.08 5.60
CA THR A 45 -8.99 -30.13 6.70
C THR A 45 -8.23 -28.84 6.36
N PRO A 46 -8.88 -27.66 6.43
CA PRO A 46 -8.20 -26.41 6.17
C PRO A 46 -7.01 -26.26 7.12
N PRO A 47 -5.91 -25.64 6.66
CA PRO A 47 -4.78 -25.38 7.52
C PRO A 47 -5.22 -24.57 8.76
N PRO A 48 -4.59 -24.79 9.92
CA PRO A 48 -4.93 -24.06 11.13
C PRO A 48 -4.66 -22.56 10.94
N ALA A 49 -5.53 -21.72 11.48
CA ALA A 49 -5.42 -20.26 11.41
C ALA A 49 -4.08 -19.72 11.97
N SER A 50 -3.48 -20.43 12.93
CA SER A 50 -2.17 -20.11 13.49
C SER A 50 -1.03 -20.14 12.47
N GLY A 51 -1.20 -20.81 11.32
CA GLY A 51 -0.24 -20.77 10.21
C GLY A 51 -0.20 -19.42 9.46
N PHE A 52 -1.12 -18.50 9.77
CA PHE A 52 -1.25 -17.18 9.14
C PHE A 52 -1.05 -16.03 10.12
N GLU A 53 -0.68 -16.30 11.38
CA GLU A 53 -0.41 -15.24 12.34
C GLU A 53 0.91 -14.53 12.01
N VAL A 54 0.79 -13.26 11.61
CA VAL A 54 1.94 -12.39 11.40
C VAL A 54 2.51 -12.00 12.76
N PRO A 55 3.78 -12.31 13.07
CA PRO A 55 4.36 -11.94 14.34
C PRO A 55 4.42 -10.41 14.48
N GLU A 56 3.92 -9.89 15.60
CA GLU A 56 3.89 -8.45 15.89
C GLU A 56 5.30 -7.87 16.11
N LYS A 57 6.17 -8.65 16.74
CA LYS A 57 7.49 -8.23 17.22
C LYS A 57 8.61 -9.10 16.68
N ASN A 58 9.79 -8.50 16.59
CA ASN A 58 11.05 -9.20 16.41
C ASN A 58 11.46 -9.93 17.70
N GLY A 59 12.45 -10.82 17.60
CA GLY A 59 13.00 -11.54 18.76
C GLY A 59 13.65 -10.63 19.81
N ASP A 60 14.02 -9.40 19.45
CA ASP A 60 14.56 -8.38 20.35
C ASP A 60 13.47 -7.50 21.02
N GLY A 61 12.20 -7.77 20.73
CA GLY A 61 11.05 -7.04 21.31
C GLY A 61 10.65 -5.76 20.59
N THR A 62 11.41 -5.32 19.58
CA THR A 62 11.02 -4.22 18.68
C THR A 62 9.85 -4.66 17.78
N LEU A 63 9.03 -3.71 17.34
CA LEU A 63 7.93 -4.00 16.43
C LEU A 63 8.47 -4.29 15.03
N ARG A 64 7.84 -5.28 14.37
CA ARG A 64 7.97 -5.52 12.94
C ARG A 64 7.15 -4.48 12.18
N VAL A 65 7.58 -4.13 10.97
CA VAL A 65 6.81 -3.27 10.06
C VAL A 65 5.46 -3.91 9.75
N GLU A 66 5.48 -5.17 9.30
CA GLU A 66 4.27 -5.94 8.99
C GLU A 66 3.41 -6.15 10.23
N GLY A 67 4.07 -6.42 11.37
CA GLY A 67 3.42 -6.59 12.67
C GLY A 67 2.68 -5.33 13.13
N LEU A 68 3.30 -4.16 12.98
CA LEU A 68 2.71 -2.87 13.31
C LEU A 68 1.49 -2.56 12.42
N ILE A 69 1.58 -2.85 11.12
CA ILE A 69 0.48 -2.64 10.17
C ILE A 69 -0.70 -3.58 10.47
N HIS A 70 -0.43 -4.87 10.70
CA HIS A 70 -1.47 -5.84 11.01
C HIS A 70 -2.17 -5.55 12.35
N HIS A 71 -1.42 -5.05 13.33
CA HIS A 71 -1.92 -4.66 14.66
C HIS A 71 -2.12 -3.16 14.80
N GLN A 72 -2.40 -2.46 13.70
CA GLN A 72 -2.46 -0.99 13.66
C GLN A 72 -3.34 -0.39 14.76
N ALA A 73 -4.53 -0.95 15.00
CA ALA A 73 -5.47 -0.44 15.99
C ALA A 73 -4.90 -0.44 17.43
N LYS A 74 -3.96 -1.33 17.73
CA LYS A 74 -3.30 -1.43 19.03
C LYS A 74 -2.28 -0.32 19.27
N HIS A 75 -1.61 0.12 18.21
CA HIS A 75 -0.44 1.00 18.27
C HIS A 75 -0.71 2.42 17.79
N LEU A 76 -1.85 2.66 17.15
CA LEU A 76 -2.20 3.98 16.64
C LEU A 76 -2.19 5.01 17.78
N GLU A 77 -1.60 6.18 17.51
CA GLU A 77 -1.40 7.28 18.45
C GLU A 77 -0.45 6.97 19.62
N GLN A 78 0.22 5.81 19.60
CA GLN A 78 1.19 5.41 20.63
C GLN A 78 2.63 5.67 20.19
N LYS A 79 3.51 5.73 21.19
CA LYS A 79 4.96 5.68 20.96
C LYS A 79 5.34 4.24 20.62
N VAL A 80 6.09 4.08 19.54
CA VAL A 80 6.51 2.79 19.00
C VAL A 80 8.01 2.76 18.79
N GLU A 81 8.58 1.56 18.90
CA GLU A 81 9.96 1.26 18.49
C GLU A 81 9.88 0.21 17.39
N VAL A 82 10.17 0.61 16.16
CA VAL A 82 10.03 -0.24 14.96
C VAL A 82 11.42 -0.48 14.38
N LYS A 83 11.76 -1.74 14.13
CA LYS A 83 13.01 -2.09 13.47
C LYS A 83 12.74 -2.38 12.00
N GLY A 84 13.57 -1.82 11.13
CA GLY A 84 13.42 -2.06 9.70
C GLY A 84 14.60 -1.57 8.87
N THR A 85 14.69 -2.10 7.65
CA THR A 85 15.67 -1.71 6.64
C THR A 85 15.11 -0.59 5.77
N ILE A 86 15.89 0.47 5.59
CA ILE A 86 15.53 1.60 4.72
C ILE A 86 15.57 1.14 3.27
N VAL A 87 14.47 1.28 2.55
CA VAL A 87 14.36 0.91 1.13
C VAL A 87 14.29 2.11 0.20
N GLN A 88 13.86 3.27 0.72
CA GLN A 88 13.76 4.49 -0.06
C GLN A 88 13.90 5.70 0.85
N ILE A 89 14.57 6.74 0.35
CA ILE A 89 14.66 8.06 0.97
C ILE A 89 14.15 9.07 -0.06
N SER A 90 13.30 10.00 0.34
CA SER A 90 12.79 11.06 -0.55
C SER A 90 13.94 11.92 -1.07
N GLU A 91 13.87 12.32 -2.33
CA GLU A 91 14.84 13.25 -2.90
C GLU A 91 14.73 14.63 -2.23
N PRO A 92 15.86 15.32 -2.00
CA PRO A 92 15.84 16.69 -1.49
C PRO A 92 15.08 17.63 -2.42
N CYS A 93 14.15 18.40 -1.87
CA CYS A 93 13.37 19.38 -2.63
C CYS A 93 13.97 20.79 -2.51
N ASP A 94 14.14 21.46 -3.66
CA ASP A 94 14.51 22.89 -3.69
C ASP A 94 13.25 23.77 -3.62
N PRO A 95 13.00 24.47 -2.51
CA PRO A 95 11.78 25.26 -2.32
C PRO A 95 11.68 26.42 -3.31
N LYS A 96 12.81 26.95 -3.81
CA LYS A 96 12.79 28.03 -4.81
C LYS A 96 12.32 27.50 -6.16
N LYS A 97 12.68 26.26 -6.51
CA LYS A 97 12.23 25.61 -7.75
C LYS A 97 10.76 25.20 -7.65
N ALA A 98 10.35 24.61 -6.53
CA ALA A 98 8.95 24.24 -6.30
C ALA A 98 8.01 25.46 -6.39
N LYS A 99 8.38 26.57 -5.73
CA LYS A 99 7.62 27.82 -5.81
C LYS A 99 7.51 28.40 -7.22
N LYS A 100 8.53 28.26 -8.07
CA LYS A 100 8.47 28.69 -9.48
C LYS A 100 7.49 27.88 -10.31
N LYS A 101 7.19 26.65 -9.89
CA LYS A 101 6.22 25.74 -10.51
C LYS A 101 4.84 25.79 -9.84
N ASP A 102 4.64 26.68 -8.87
CA ASP A 102 3.45 26.74 -8.01
C ASP A 102 3.18 25.43 -7.23
N GLU A 103 4.25 24.70 -6.92
CA GLU A 103 4.23 23.44 -6.16
C GLU A 103 4.77 23.65 -4.74
N LYS A 104 4.29 22.85 -3.78
CA LYS A 104 4.89 22.75 -2.45
C LYS A 104 5.87 21.60 -2.41
N CYS A 105 6.99 21.77 -1.72
CA CYS A 105 7.90 20.67 -1.47
C CYS A 105 7.18 19.59 -0.64
N PRO A 106 7.29 18.31 -1.03
CA PRO A 106 6.82 17.23 -0.19
C PRO A 106 7.61 17.21 1.11
N GLU A 107 6.97 16.72 2.17
CA GLU A 107 7.66 16.47 3.43
C GLU A 107 8.75 15.40 3.24
N PRO A 108 9.98 15.63 3.75
CA PRO A 108 11.02 14.61 3.77
C PRO A 108 10.51 13.33 4.42
N SER A 109 10.74 12.21 3.75
CA SER A 109 10.27 10.92 4.23
C SER A 109 11.17 9.78 3.75
N LEU A 110 11.15 8.69 4.49
CA LEU A 110 11.80 7.45 4.09
C LEU A 110 10.84 6.29 4.28
N PHE A 111 11.09 5.18 3.58
CA PHE A 111 10.31 3.96 3.70
C PHE A 111 11.18 2.84 4.25
N ILE A 112 10.62 2.06 5.16
CA ILE A 112 11.27 0.90 5.77
C ILE A 112 10.48 -0.38 5.53
N LYS A 113 11.18 -1.52 5.56
CA LYS A 113 10.65 -2.88 5.49
C LYS A 113 11.25 -3.78 6.57
N ASP A 114 10.57 -4.87 6.91
CA ASP A 114 11.15 -5.93 7.77
C ASP A 114 12.36 -6.62 7.13
N GLY A 115 12.38 -6.71 5.79
CA GLY A 115 13.43 -7.39 5.04
C GLY A 115 13.23 -7.24 3.53
N PRO A 116 14.15 -7.76 2.71
CA PRO A 116 14.11 -7.59 1.25
C PRO A 116 12.86 -8.19 0.61
N ASP A 117 12.37 -9.31 1.14
CA ASP A 117 11.19 -10.04 0.62
C ASP A 117 9.85 -9.54 1.18
N SER A 118 9.88 -8.61 2.13
CA SER A 118 8.64 -8.07 2.71
C SER A 118 7.90 -7.19 1.71
N GLN A 119 6.59 -7.36 1.62
CA GLN A 119 5.73 -6.52 0.79
C GLN A 119 5.30 -5.24 1.52
N ALA A 120 5.15 -5.33 2.84
CA ALA A 120 4.71 -4.22 3.68
C ALA A 120 5.80 -3.14 3.79
N MET A 121 5.43 -1.88 3.57
CA MET A 121 6.30 -0.72 3.72
C MET A 121 5.69 0.27 4.69
N LEU A 122 6.50 0.81 5.59
CA LEU A 122 6.08 1.86 6.51
C LEU A 122 6.79 3.16 6.19
N ARG A 123 6.03 4.24 6.09
CA ARG A 123 6.56 5.58 5.86
C ARG A 123 6.97 6.21 7.18
N MET A 124 8.16 6.79 7.20
CA MET A 124 8.73 7.51 8.34
C MET A 124 8.89 8.99 7.96
N VAL A 125 8.47 9.90 8.84
CA VAL A 125 8.42 11.36 8.61
C VAL A 125 8.82 12.14 9.86
N GLY A 126 8.82 13.47 9.82
CA GLY A 126 9.15 14.31 10.99
C GLY A 126 10.64 14.65 11.14
N PHE A 127 11.43 14.48 10.07
CA PHE A 127 12.84 14.87 10.03
C PHE A 127 13.11 15.86 8.89
N LYS A 128 14.29 16.51 8.94
CA LYS A 128 14.77 17.38 7.85
C LYS A 128 15.85 16.68 7.03
N ASP A 129 16.04 17.10 5.78
CA ASP A 129 17.08 16.55 4.89
C ASP A 129 18.49 16.65 5.50
N GLU A 130 18.76 17.67 6.32
CA GLU A 130 20.04 17.84 7.01
C GLU A 130 20.30 16.71 8.02
N PHE A 131 19.27 16.19 8.68
CA PHE A 131 19.41 15.09 9.63
C PHE A 131 19.90 13.82 8.93
N ILE A 132 19.32 13.48 7.77
CA ILE A 132 19.74 12.33 6.95
C ILE A 132 21.19 12.47 6.51
N LYS A 133 21.56 13.65 5.98
CA LYS A 133 22.92 13.94 5.51
C LYS A 133 23.94 13.92 6.63
N LYS A 134 23.66 14.58 7.76
CA LYS A 134 24.54 14.66 8.93
C LYS A 134 24.82 13.28 9.51
N ASN A 135 23.80 12.43 9.56
CA ASN A 135 23.89 11.12 10.19
C ASN A 135 24.25 9.98 9.24
N LYS A 136 24.51 10.27 7.96
CA LYS A 136 24.85 9.30 6.91
C LYS A 136 23.83 8.15 6.83
N ILE A 137 22.55 8.52 6.87
CA ILE A 137 21.44 7.57 6.75
C ILE A 137 21.27 7.24 5.27
N GLU A 138 21.36 5.96 4.93
CA GLU A 138 21.38 5.47 3.55
C GLU A 138 20.43 4.29 3.35
N VAL A 139 20.01 4.08 2.10
CA VAL A 139 19.22 2.90 1.70
C VAL A 139 20.04 1.62 1.95
N GLY A 140 19.36 0.57 2.43
CA GLY A 140 19.95 -0.71 2.82
C GLY A 140 20.40 -0.79 4.27
N GLN A 141 20.40 0.32 5.01
CA GLN A 141 20.71 0.30 6.44
C GLN A 141 19.50 -0.14 7.27
N GLU A 142 19.73 -1.03 8.23
CA GLU A 142 18.77 -1.41 9.26
C GLU A 142 18.95 -0.53 10.49
N HIS A 143 17.85 0.03 11.02
CA HIS A 143 17.85 0.81 12.26
C HIS A 143 16.61 0.48 13.10
N VAL A 144 16.70 0.81 14.39
CA VAL A 144 15.52 0.92 15.27
C VAL A 144 15.05 2.38 15.25
N PHE A 145 13.83 2.60 14.80
CA PHE A 145 13.20 3.90 14.72
C PHE A 145 12.25 4.06 15.91
N LYS A 146 12.40 5.15 16.66
CA LYS A 146 11.49 5.48 17.76
C LYS A 146 10.65 6.69 17.37
N GLY A 147 9.35 6.63 17.60
CA GLY A 147 8.46 7.70 17.17
C GLY A 147 7.02 7.50 17.58
N SER A 148 6.14 8.37 17.09
CA SER A 148 4.69 8.27 17.25
C SER A 148 4.04 7.70 16.00
N TYR A 149 3.31 6.60 16.13
CA TYR A 149 2.57 6.01 15.02
C TYR A 149 1.23 6.74 14.83
N GLN A 150 0.97 7.26 13.64
CA GLN A 150 -0.18 8.11 13.36
C GLN A 150 -0.80 7.79 11.99
N LYS A 151 -2.10 8.02 11.88
CA LYS A 151 -2.78 8.19 10.59
C LYS A 151 -2.87 9.67 10.32
N VAL A 152 -1.93 10.23 9.57
CA VAL A 152 -2.06 11.63 9.16
C VAL A 152 -2.89 11.73 7.88
N ALA A 153 -3.77 12.73 7.84
CA ALA A 153 -4.40 13.21 6.62
C ALA A 153 -3.92 14.65 6.39
N TYR A 154 -2.82 14.83 5.67
CA TYR A 154 -2.43 16.14 5.16
C TYR A 154 -2.16 16.03 3.66
N GLY A 155 -3.06 16.59 2.84
CA GLY A 155 -2.92 16.66 1.38
C GLY A 155 -3.45 15.47 0.57
N PHE A 156 -4.53 14.81 1.01
CA PHE A 156 -5.26 13.75 0.28
C PHE A 156 -4.59 12.39 0.07
N VAL A 157 -3.64 12.00 0.93
CA VAL A 157 -3.25 10.58 1.01
C VAL A 157 -3.15 10.18 2.47
N ALA A 158 -4.27 9.71 3.04
CA ALA A 158 -4.18 8.91 4.26
C ALA A 158 -3.36 7.68 3.90
N THR A 159 -2.23 7.46 4.58
CA THR A 159 -1.54 6.19 4.49
C THR A 159 -2.43 5.16 5.16
N GLU A 160 -3.00 4.23 4.39
CA GLU A 160 -3.85 3.14 4.91
C GLU A 160 -3.12 2.40 6.04
N ASP A 161 -1.82 2.19 5.83
CA ASP A 161 -0.87 1.55 6.76
C ASP A 161 -0.31 2.48 7.85
N GLY A 162 -0.74 3.74 7.91
CA GLY A 162 -0.20 4.75 8.83
C GLY A 162 1.23 5.19 8.52
N LEU A 163 1.77 6.06 9.37
CA LEU A 163 3.16 6.50 9.33
C LEU A 163 3.73 6.70 10.74
N VAL A 164 5.05 6.79 10.85
CA VAL A 164 5.72 7.09 12.12
C VAL A 164 6.39 8.46 12.04
N LEU A 165 5.99 9.38 12.93
CA LEU A 165 6.73 10.61 13.19
C LEU A 165 7.93 10.24 14.04
N ILE A 166 9.13 10.29 13.47
CA ILE A 166 10.34 9.82 14.14
C ILE A 166 10.91 10.85 15.10
N ASP A 167 11.20 10.40 16.31
CA ASP A 167 11.95 11.13 17.32
C ASP A 167 13.43 10.69 17.32
N TYR A 168 13.70 9.41 17.02
CA TYR A 168 15.05 8.83 17.00
C TYR A 168 15.27 7.84 15.85
N VAL A 169 16.51 7.77 15.38
CA VAL A 169 17.05 6.70 14.52
C VAL A 169 18.27 6.09 15.20
N GLY A 170 18.12 4.87 15.72
CA GLY A 170 19.08 4.31 16.68
C GLY A 170 19.19 5.21 17.91
N ASP A 171 20.41 5.64 18.23
CA ASP A 171 20.69 6.54 19.35
C ASP A 171 20.66 8.04 18.96
N LYS A 172 20.30 8.38 17.72
CA LYS A 172 20.35 9.75 17.19
C LYS A 172 18.97 10.42 17.27
N ALA A 173 18.86 11.51 18.03
CA ALA A 173 17.65 12.32 18.11
C ALA A 173 17.43 13.16 16.84
N VAL A 174 16.18 13.22 16.37
CA VAL A 174 15.76 13.95 15.15
C VAL A 174 15.52 15.44 15.43
N VAL A 175 14.99 15.75 16.61
CA VAL A 175 14.87 17.13 17.11
C VAL A 175 16.12 17.42 17.95
N GLU A 176 16.93 18.37 17.49
CA GLU A 176 17.96 18.98 18.34
C GLU A 176 17.25 20.01 19.22
N ASP A 177 17.31 19.84 20.55
CA ASP A 177 16.93 20.86 21.53
C ASP A 177 17.68 22.19 21.28
#